data_AF-A0A353U1F7-F1
#
_entry.id   AF-A0A353U1F7-F1
#
_cell.length_a   1.000
_cell.length_b   1.000
_cell.length_c   1.000
_cell.angle_alpha   90.00
_cell.angle_beta   90.00
_cell.angle_gamma   90.00
#
_symmetry.space_group_name_H-M   'P 1'
#
loop_
_entity.id
_entity.type
_entity.pdbx_description
1 polymer ?
#
loop_
_entity_poly.entity_id
_entity_poly.type
_entity_poly.pdbx_seq_one_letter_code
_entity_poly.pdbx_strand_id
1 'polypeptide(L)'
;KNNYSFREMMADPKLASRVTLMPVADLGVDAAILFSDILVVPMAMGMELKWTDSGPLFPTPLSRFESPVKELKAAPEKLEYIYHVIDEVIATRPADIPLIGFC
;
A
#
# COMPACT_ATOMS: atom_id res chain seq x y z
N LYS A 1 -15.07 17.10 4.47
CA LYS A 1 -13.97 16.14 4.75
C LYS A 1 -14.47 14.78 4.29
N ASN A 2 -13.93 14.23 3.20
CA ASN A 2 -14.22 12.83 2.85
C ASN A 2 -13.41 11.95 3.80
N ASN A 3 -14.09 11.04 4.49
CA ASN A 3 -13.52 10.23 5.56
C ASN A 3 -13.06 8.89 4.98
N TYR A 4 -12.01 8.91 4.15
CA TYR A 4 -11.41 7.68 3.64
C TYR A 4 -10.57 7.03 4.73
N SER A 5 -10.72 5.72 4.93
CA SER A 5 -9.76 4.94 5.69
C SER A 5 -8.42 4.84 4.95
N PHE A 6 -7.34 4.57 5.69
CA PHE A 6 -6.00 4.45 5.11
C PHE A 6 -5.95 3.41 3.97
N ARG A 7 -6.63 2.27 4.16
CA ARG A 7 -6.73 1.21 3.16
C ARG A 7 -7.51 1.63 1.92
N GLU A 8 -8.62 2.36 2.09
CA GLU A 8 -9.39 2.87 0.95
C GLU A 8 -8.56 3.86 0.12
N MET A 9 -7.74 4.69 0.79
CA MET A 9 -6.84 5.60 0.09
C MET A 9 -5.79 4.86 -0.75
N MET A 10 -5.20 3.78 -0.22
CA MET A 10 -4.23 2.97 -0.95
C MET A 10 -4.85 2.16 -2.09
N ALA A 11 -6.12 1.78 -1.98
CA ALA A 11 -6.79 0.91 -2.95
C ALA A 11 -7.44 1.67 -4.13
N ASP A 12 -7.66 2.98 -4.01
CA ASP A 12 -8.16 3.83 -5.10
C ASP A 12 -6.99 4.40 -5.90
N PRO A 13 -6.80 4.02 -7.19
CA PRO A 13 -5.68 4.50 -8.00
C PRO A 13 -5.57 6.02 -8.09
N LYS A 14 -6.69 6.72 -8.26
CA LYS A 14 -6.71 8.18 -8.41
C LYS A 14 -6.37 8.88 -7.11
N LEU A 15 -6.85 8.36 -5.98
CA LEU A 15 -6.55 8.92 -4.68
C LEU A 15 -5.10 8.64 -4.28
N ALA A 16 -4.63 7.40 -4.42
CA ALA A 16 -3.26 7.03 -4.13
C ALA A 16 -2.26 7.79 -5.03
N SER A 17 -2.55 7.97 -6.31
CA SER A 17 -1.73 8.76 -7.22
C SER A 17 -1.64 10.23 -6.79
N ARG A 18 -2.76 10.85 -6.42
CA ARG A 18 -2.75 12.23 -5.89
C ARG A 18 -1.90 12.35 -4.63
N VAL A 19 -2.04 11.43 -3.67
CA VAL A 19 -1.25 11.46 -2.44
C VAL A 19 0.24 11.23 -2.74
N THR A 20 0.57 10.32 -3.65
CA THR A 20 1.94 10.02 -4.12
C THR A 20 2.62 11.26 -4.71
N LEU A 21 1.89 12.07 -5.50
CA LEU A 21 2.44 13.22 -6.20
C LEU A 21 2.33 14.54 -5.43
N MET A 22 1.61 14.57 -4.32
CA MET A 22 1.43 15.78 -3.51
C MET A 22 2.78 16.37 -3.02
N PRO A 23 3.76 15.59 -2.51
CA PRO A 23 5.05 16.14 -2.11
C PRO A 23 5.88 16.67 -3.29
N VAL A 24 5.72 16.09 -4.49
CA VAL A 24 6.37 16.58 -5.71
C VAL A 24 5.86 17.98 -6.04
N ALA A 25 4.53 18.17 -5.99
CA ALA A 25 3.91 19.46 -6.27
C ALA A 25 4.19 20.52 -5.19
N ASP A 26 4.12 20.13 -3.92
CA ASP A 26 4.18 21.07 -2.79
C ASP A 26 5.61 21.40 -2.36
N LEU A 27 6.54 20.45 -2.49
CA LEU A 27 7.92 20.58 -1.98
C LEU A 27 8.99 20.56 -3.07
N GLY A 28 8.64 20.19 -4.32
CA GLY A 28 9.60 20.15 -5.43
C GLY A 28 10.67 19.08 -5.30
N VAL A 29 10.34 17.92 -4.71
CA VAL A 29 11.27 16.79 -4.58
C VAL A 29 11.53 16.10 -5.92
N ASP A 30 12.72 15.51 -6.08
CA ASP A 30 13.19 14.93 -7.35
C ASP A 30 12.63 13.53 -7.67
N ALA A 31 11.81 12.94 -6.78
CA ALA A 31 11.22 11.62 -6.98
C ALA A 31 9.92 11.47 -6.21
N ALA A 32 8.97 10.75 -6.80
CA ALA A 32 7.78 10.28 -6.10
C ALA A 32 8.04 8.89 -5.49
N ILE A 33 7.42 8.59 -4.35
CA ILE A 33 7.41 7.25 -3.76
C ILE A 33 5.96 6.77 -3.63
N LEU A 34 5.69 5.56 -4.12
CA LEU A 34 4.35 4.98 -4.19
C LEU A 34 3.62 5.07 -2.85
N PHE A 35 2.43 5.65 -2.79
CA PHE A 35 1.64 5.60 -1.56
C PHE A 35 1.08 4.18 -1.32
N SER A 36 1.77 3.41 -0.49
CA SER A 36 1.47 2.01 -0.14
C SER A 36 1.90 1.71 1.31
N ASP A 37 1.85 0.44 1.72
CA ASP A 37 2.30 -0.04 3.03
C ASP A 37 3.00 -1.39 2.89
N ILE A 38 3.98 -1.68 3.76
CA ILE A 38 4.72 -2.95 3.72
C ILE A 38 3.90 -4.18 4.16
N LEU A 39 2.82 -3.93 4.91
CA LEU A 39 1.97 -4.97 5.47
C LEU A 39 0.99 -5.55 4.45
N VAL A 40 0.97 -5.02 3.21
CA VAL A 40 0.22 -5.60 2.09
C VAL A 40 0.69 -7.01 1.75
N VAL A 41 1.99 -7.29 1.92
CA VAL A 41 2.55 -8.62 1.67
C VAL A 41 2.01 -9.66 2.66
N PRO A 42 2.12 -9.50 4.00
CA PRO A 42 1.46 -10.37 4.97
C PRO A 42 -0.04 -10.55 4.74
N MET A 43 -0.77 -9.50 4.35
CA MET A 43 -2.19 -9.61 4.02
C MET A 43 -2.44 -10.48 2.78
N ALA A 44 -1.61 -10.34 1.75
CA ALA A 44 -1.62 -11.19 0.56
C ALA A 44 -1.20 -12.63 0.88
N MET A 45 -0.45 -12.84 1.95
CA MET A 45 -0.14 -14.18 2.49
C MET A 45 -1.21 -14.73 3.44
N GLY A 46 -2.37 -14.06 3.56
CA GLY A 46 -3.52 -14.56 4.31
C GLY A 46 -3.62 -14.10 5.76
N MET A 47 -2.72 -13.22 6.23
CA MET A 47 -2.80 -12.67 7.59
C MET A 47 -3.88 -11.58 7.70
N GLU A 48 -4.66 -11.63 8.77
CA GLU A 48 -5.64 -10.57 9.09
C GLU A 48 -4.92 -9.37 9.73
N LEU A 49 -5.07 -8.19 9.12
CA LEU A 49 -4.53 -6.94 9.62
C LEU A 49 -5.66 -6.01 10.08
N LYS A 50 -5.55 -5.46 11.29
CA LYS A 50 -6.43 -4.41 11.80
C LYS A 50 -5.68 -3.10 11.94
N TRP A 51 -6.26 -2.03 11.39
CA TRP A 51 -5.79 -0.66 11.62
C TRP A 51 -6.44 -0.14 12.89
N THR A 52 -5.63 0.17 13.90
CA THR A 52 -6.08 0.70 15.19
C THR A 52 -5.52 2.10 15.39
N ASP A 53 -6.02 2.83 16.39
CA ASP A 53 -5.47 4.15 16.76
C ASP A 53 -4.00 4.09 17.24
N SER A 54 -3.54 2.90 17.65
CA SER A 54 -2.14 2.63 18.02
C SER A 54 -1.29 2.08 16.86
N GLY A 55 -1.86 2.02 15.65
CA GLY A 55 -1.20 1.48 14.46
C GLY A 55 -1.72 0.11 14.02
N PRO A 56 -1.05 -0.52 13.05
CA PRO A 56 -1.44 -1.82 12.51
C PRO A 56 -1.21 -2.94 13.54
N LEU A 57 -2.17 -3.86 13.63
CA LEU A 57 -2.14 -5.00 14.54
C LEU A 57 -2.55 -6.28 13.81
N PHE A 58 -1.74 -7.33 13.93
CA PHE A 58 -2.15 -8.70 13.59
C PHE A 58 -2.80 -9.35 14.82
N PRO A 59 -4.13 -9.59 14.83
CA PRO A 59 -4.82 -10.16 15.99
C PRO A 59 -4.31 -11.56 16.36
N THR A 60 -3.84 -12.27 15.34
CA THR A 60 -3.29 -13.63 15.44
C THR A 60 -1.88 -13.63 14.84
N PRO A 61 -0.84 -13.31 15.62
CA PRO A 61 0.54 -13.37 15.14
C PRO A 61 0.98 -14.82 14.90
N LEU A 62 1.88 -15.00 13.93
CA LEU A 62 2.37 -16.32 13.50
C LEU A 62 3.03 -17.14 14.63
N SER A 63 3.58 -16.47 15.65
CA SER A 63 4.20 -17.12 16.81
C SER A 63 3.24 -17.95 17.67
N ARG A 64 1.92 -17.84 17.46
CA ARG A 64 0.91 -18.63 18.17
C ARG A 64 0.71 -20.04 17.61
N PHE A 65 1.25 -20.35 16.44
CA PHE A 65 1.05 -21.62 15.77
C PHE A 65 2.27 -22.53 15.91
N GLU A 66 2.05 -23.83 16.05
CA GLU A 66 3.13 -24.83 16.08
C GLU A 66 3.85 -24.95 14.72
N SER A 67 3.14 -24.68 13.61
CA SER A 67 3.67 -24.70 12.25
C SER A 67 3.27 -23.44 11.49
N PRO A 68 3.90 -22.27 11.77
CA PRO A 68 3.44 -20.98 11.26
C PRO A 68 3.33 -20.89 9.74
N VAL A 69 4.23 -21.56 9.02
CA VAL A 69 4.26 -21.58 7.55
C VAL A 69 2.99 -22.17 6.95
N LYS A 70 2.32 -23.12 7.63
CA LYS A 70 1.10 -23.77 7.13
C LYS A 70 -0.12 -22.84 7.13
N GLU A 71 -0.08 -21.78 7.93
CA GLU A 71 -1.14 -20.78 8.02
C GLU A 71 -1.06 -19.74 6.89
N LEU A 72 0.08 -19.64 6.21
CA LEU A 72 0.30 -18.69 5.12
C LEU A 72 -0.27 -19.25 3.82
N LYS A 73 -1.06 -18.43 3.13
CA LYS A 73 -1.65 -18.74 1.81
C LYS A 73 -1.32 -17.61 0.86
N ALA A 74 -0.41 -17.86 -0.07
CA ALA A 74 -0.04 -16.89 -1.09
C ALA A 74 -1.24 -16.60 -2.01
N ALA A 75 -1.66 -15.35 -2.05
CA ALA A 75 -2.71 -14.82 -2.91
C ALA A 75 -2.20 -13.53 -3.58
N PRO A 76 -1.22 -13.63 -4.51
CA PRO A 76 -0.61 -12.47 -5.16
C PRO A 76 -1.61 -11.60 -5.92
N GLU A 77 -2.73 -12.16 -6.37
CA GLU A 77 -3.83 -11.42 -7.00
C GLU A 77 -4.41 -10.32 -6.09
N LYS A 78 -4.27 -10.45 -4.75
CA LYS A 78 -4.67 -9.39 -3.81
C LYS A 78 -3.81 -8.13 -3.91
N LEU A 79 -2.66 -8.19 -4.59
CA LEU A 79 -1.78 -7.06 -4.83
C LEU A 79 -2.07 -6.38 -6.18
N GLU A 80 -3.03 -6.86 -6.98
CA GLU A 80 -3.33 -6.31 -8.32
C GLU A 80 -3.65 -4.82 -8.30
N TYR A 81 -4.35 -4.35 -7.27
CA TYR A 81 -4.67 -2.93 -7.12
C TYR A 81 -3.42 -2.04 -7.07
N ILE A 82 -2.29 -2.55 -6.56
CA ILE A 82 -1.03 -1.80 -6.48
C ILE A 82 -0.52 -1.50 -7.89
N TYR A 83 -0.65 -2.45 -8.83
CA TYR A 83 -0.27 -2.21 -10.22
C TYR A 83 -1.15 -1.14 -10.86
N HIS A 84 -2.46 -1.13 -10.58
CA HIS A 84 -3.34 -0.06 -11.06
C HIS A 84 -2.99 1.31 -10.49
N VAL A 85 -2.55 1.38 -9.23
CA VAL A 85 -2.03 2.63 -8.62
C VAL A 85 -0.75 3.07 -9.33
N ILE A 86 0.18 2.14 -9.59
CA ILE A 86 1.42 2.43 -10.31
C ILE A 86 1.10 2.98 -11.70
N ASP A 87 0.22 2.31 -12.45
CA ASP A 87 -0.19 2.75 -13.78
C ASP A 87 -0.76 4.18 -13.76
N GLU A 88 -1.62 4.49 -12.78
CA GLU A 88 -2.18 5.84 -12.62
C GLU A 88 -1.09 6.87 -12.28
N VAL A 89 -0.15 6.55 -11.38
CA VAL A 89 0.96 7.47 -11.05
C VAL A 89 1.85 7.71 -12.27
N ILE A 90 2.18 6.66 -13.02
CA ILE A 90 2.99 6.79 -14.24
C ILE A 90 2.27 7.66 -15.28
N ALA A 91 0.94 7.56 -15.39
CA ALA A 91 0.14 8.35 -16.31
C ALA A 91 0.01 9.82 -15.92
N THR A 92 0.03 10.16 -14.62
CA THR A 92 -0.26 11.52 -14.13
C THR A 92 0.95 12.29 -13.64
N ARG A 93 2.08 11.63 -13.36
CA ARG A 93 3.30 12.29 -12.88
C ARG A 93 3.95 13.15 -13.97
N PRO A 94 4.70 14.21 -13.60
CA PRO A 94 5.61 14.87 -14.52
C PRO A 94 6.64 13.89 -15.11
N ALA A 95 6.99 14.06 -16.38
CA ALA A 95 7.82 13.10 -17.12
C ALA A 95 9.25 12.96 -16.56
N ASP A 96 9.75 13.99 -15.90
CA ASP A 96 11.07 14.08 -15.27
C ASP A 96 11.10 13.53 -13.84
N ILE A 97 9.95 13.14 -13.27
CA ILE A 97 9.85 12.62 -11.91
C ILE A 97 9.84 11.08 -11.93
N PRO A 98 10.91 10.41 -11.48
CA PRO A 98 10.91 8.96 -11.28
C PRO A 98 9.94 8.56 -10.16
N LEU A 99 9.53 7.28 -10.18
CA LEU A 99 8.66 6.67 -9.19
C LEU A 99 9.43 5.55 -8.53
N ILE A 100 9.56 5.64 -7.21
CA ILE A 100 10.12 4.60 -6.36
C ILE A 100 8.98 3.68 -5.94
N GLY A 101 9.06 2.40 -6.31
CA GLY A 101 8.16 1.36 -5.83
C GLY A 101 8.59 0.83 -4.46
N PHE A 102 7.63 0.43 -3.64
CA PHE A 102 7.87 -0.36 -2.42
C PHE A 102 6.62 -1.15 -2.02
N CYS A 103 6.84 -2.19 -1.22
CA CYS A 103 5.82 -3.01 -0.54
C CYS A 103 6.47 -3.80 0.60
#